data_AF-A0A139AYJ5-F1
#
_entry.id   AF-A0A139AYJ5-F1
#
_cell.length_a   1.000
_cell.length_b   1.000
_cell.length_c   1.000
_cell.angle_alpha   90.00
_cell.angle_beta   90.00
_cell.angle_gamma   90.00
#
_symmetry.space_group_name_H-M   'P 1'
#
loop_
_entity.id
_entity.type
_entity.pdbx_description
1 polymer ?
#
loop_
_entity_poly.entity_id
_entity_poly.type
_entity_poly.pdbx_seq_one_letter_code
_entity_poly.pdbx_strand_id
1 'polypeptide(L)'
;MPDFSAAVIGVRMIGGERGGLRSVSHSCLLSPLGYGGTERYCYGVTDDIPDNKGNVWMKIRGGAVTLNHPTKWEECSVCFTVHPNVEIVRLLLVYGARITDFELDAARKNPNPDFLRTLQSHQRKPYSRPAPLPDLPPVPSPLELATAALTAQIRELEDRLAALHMNVQAKEARNQSASSSVLNCQLPSQVFTRDQRWDYSRQLSTFTSNHSYHQRRSAALNERNGSLQIRNVALMRVPAGSSASLPCPTLTIV
;
A
#
# COMPACT_ATOMS: atom_id res chain seq x y z
N MET A 1 30.38 13.97 21.11
CA MET A 1 29.06 14.50 20.74
C MET A 1 29.04 14.64 19.22
N PRO A 2 28.51 13.67 18.46
CA PRO A 2 28.38 13.84 17.01
C PRO A 2 27.06 14.55 16.69
N ASP A 3 27.16 15.72 16.06
CA ASP A 3 26.05 16.44 15.44
C ASP A 3 25.60 15.71 14.17
N PHE A 4 24.39 15.14 14.17
CA PHE A 4 23.77 14.57 12.98
C PHE A 4 23.00 15.64 12.21
N SER A 5 23.67 16.37 11.32
CA SER A 5 23.01 17.21 10.32
C SER A 5 22.66 16.38 9.08
N ALA A 6 21.45 15.84 9.04
CA ALA A 6 20.90 15.18 7.86
C ALA A 6 20.63 16.22 6.75
N ALA A 7 21.22 16.04 5.58
CA ALA A 7 20.87 16.80 4.39
C ALA A 7 19.58 16.24 3.78
N VAL A 8 18.46 16.91 4.05
CA VAL A 8 17.16 16.60 3.45
C VAL A 8 17.16 17.13 2.00
N ILE A 9 17.17 16.23 1.02
CA ILE A 9 16.73 16.57 -0.34
C ILE A 9 15.20 16.51 -0.30
N GLY A 10 14.60 17.63 0.10
CA GLY A 10 13.16 17.80 0.10
C GLY A 10 12.70 18.01 -1.34
N VAL A 11 12.05 17.02 -1.94
CA VAL A 11 11.11 17.28 -3.03
C VAL A 11 9.97 18.08 -2.41
N ARG A 12 10.03 19.40 -2.54
CA ARG A 12 9.05 20.33 -1.98
C ARG A 12 7.73 20.18 -2.74
N MET A 13 6.85 19.31 -2.22
CA MET A 13 5.43 19.38 -2.52
C MET A 13 4.89 20.63 -1.81
N ILE A 14 4.50 21.64 -2.58
CA ILE A 14 3.94 22.88 -2.05
C ILE A 14 2.54 22.56 -1.48
N GLY A 15 2.45 22.39 -0.17
CA GLY A 15 1.20 22.37 0.59
C GLY A 15 1.35 23.33 1.76
N GLY A 16 0.76 24.52 1.65
CA GLY A 16 0.83 25.57 2.68
C GLY A 16 -0.01 25.21 3.91
N GLU A 17 0.57 25.46 5.09
CA GLU A 17 -0.13 25.41 6.36
C GLU A 17 -0.98 26.68 6.58
N ARG A 18 -2.19 26.48 7.09
CA ARG A 18 -2.72 27.23 8.26
C ARG A 18 -4.04 26.60 8.75
N GLY A 19 -4.04 26.10 9.99
CA GLY A 19 -5.24 26.03 10.84
C GLY A 19 -5.74 24.64 11.25
N GLY A 20 -5.54 24.29 12.53
CA GLY A 20 -6.47 23.47 13.33
C GLY A 20 -6.56 21.97 13.04
N LEU A 21 -5.58 21.19 13.49
CA LEU A 21 -5.65 19.73 13.46
C LEU A 21 -6.52 19.18 14.61
N ARG A 22 -7.72 18.71 14.26
CA ARG A 22 -8.48 17.76 15.07
C ARG A 22 -7.77 16.39 15.01
N SER A 23 -7.38 15.88 16.16
CA SER A 23 -6.93 14.51 16.37
C SER A 23 -8.04 13.53 16.01
N VAL A 24 -7.74 12.52 15.19
CA VAL A 24 -8.63 11.39 14.96
C VAL A 24 -7.93 10.16 15.52
N SER A 25 -8.39 9.73 16.70
CA SER A 25 -7.85 8.58 17.42
C SER A 25 -8.24 7.26 16.75
N HIS A 26 -7.25 6.45 16.38
CA HIS A 26 -7.32 5.10 15.85
C HIS A 26 -7.49 4.02 16.94
N SER A 27 -8.35 4.26 17.93
CA SER A 27 -8.70 3.26 18.97
C SER A 27 -9.83 2.32 18.53
N CYS A 28 -9.98 2.06 17.22
CA CYS A 28 -11.16 1.37 16.66
C CYS A 28 -10.90 -0.02 16.07
N LEU A 29 -9.70 -0.61 16.20
CA LEU A 29 -9.40 -1.82 15.44
C LEU A 29 -9.52 -3.14 16.23
N LEU A 30 -9.60 -3.14 17.57
CA LEU A 30 -9.73 -4.37 18.39
C LEU A 30 -11.16 -4.79 18.72
N SER A 31 -12.11 -3.90 18.53
CA SER A 31 -13.50 -4.14 18.85
C SER A 31 -14.02 -5.48 18.26
N PRO A 32 -13.94 -5.82 16.96
CA PRO A 32 -14.87 -6.76 16.28
C PRO A 32 -14.96 -8.24 16.72
N LEU A 33 -14.31 -8.67 17.82
CA LEU A 33 -14.20 -10.05 18.28
C LEU A 33 -15.09 -10.41 19.50
N GLY A 34 -15.84 -9.47 20.08
CA GLY A 34 -16.95 -9.78 21.00
C GLY A 34 -16.61 -10.30 22.39
N TYR A 35 -15.35 -10.19 22.84
CA TYR A 35 -15.01 -10.37 24.24
C TYR A 35 -15.09 -9.01 24.94
N GLY A 36 -15.85 -8.93 26.03
CA GLY A 36 -16.18 -7.67 26.64
C GLY A 36 -14.97 -6.85 27.12
N GLY A 37 -15.13 -5.53 27.15
CA GLY A 37 -14.11 -4.56 27.57
C GLY A 37 -14.75 -3.21 27.92
N THR A 38 -14.00 -2.31 28.54
CA THR A 38 -14.44 -0.95 28.86
C THR A 38 -13.79 0.05 27.90
N GLU A 39 -14.59 0.81 27.15
CA GLU A 39 -14.10 1.92 26.32
C GLU A 39 -14.02 3.17 27.19
N ARG A 40 -12.84 3.82 27.22
CA ARG A 40 -12.64 5.05 27.97
C ARG A 40 -12.54 6.24 27.02
N TYR A 41 -13.44 7.18 27.17
CA TYR A 41 -13.42 8.41 26.41
C TYR A 41 -12.32 9.35 26.93
N CYS A 42 -11.87 10.28 26.08
CA CYS A 42 -10.83 11.26 26.40
C CYS A 42 -11.16 12.20 27.58
N TYR A 43 -12.42 12.27 28.02
CA TYR A 43 -12.88 12.99 29.21
C TYR A 43 -13.05 12.09 30.47
N GLY A 44 -12.53 10.86 30.42
CA GLY A 44 -12.35 9.99 31.57
C GLY A 44 -13.53 9.07 31.90
N VAL A 45 -14.67 9.22 31.23
CA VAL A 45 -15.84 8.32 31.35
C VAL A 45 -15.53 6.98 30.69
N THR A 46 -16.02 5.90 31.30
CA THR A 46 -15.81 4.52 30.83
C THR A 46 -17.18 3.87 30.62
N ASP A 47 -17.38 3.23 29.48
CA ASP A 47 -18.57 2.44 29.15
C ASP A 47 -18.21 0.98 28.91
N ASP A 48 -19.11 0.07 29.29
CA ASP A 48 -18.96 -1.37 29.07
C ASP A 48 -19.36 -1.76 27.62
N ILE A 49 -18.62 -2.68 27.05
CA ILE A 49 -18.86 -3.31 25.74
C ILE A 49 -18.87 -4.83 25.97
N PRO A 50 -19.89 -5.61 25.56
CA PRO A 50 -21.19 -5.18 25.03
C PRO A 50 -21.99 -4.31 26.00
N ASP A 51 -23.01 -3.62 25.48
CA ASP A 51 -23.97 -2.90 26.33
C ASP A 51 -24.70 -3.84 27.31
N ASN A 52 -25.44 -3.27 28.26
CA ASN A 52 -26.22 -4.03 29.24
C ASN A 52 -27.36 -4.90 28.63
N LYS A 53 -27.56 -4.85 27.31
CA LYS A 53 -28.47 -5.71 26.55
C LYS A 53 -27.72 -6.76 25.73
N GLY A 54 -26.41 -6.87 25.90
CA GLY A 54 -25.55 -7.85 25.23
C GLY A 54 -25.18 -7.46 23.78
N ASN A 55 -25.43 -6.22 23.35
CA ASN A 55 -25.14 -5.80 21.98
C ASN A 55 -23.73 -5.23 21.86
N VAL A 56 -23.01 -5.76 20.87
CA VAL A 56 -21.67 -5.34 20.49
C VAL A 56 -21.77 -4.58 19.17
N TRP A 57 -21.68 -3.26 19.20
CA TRP A 57 -21.76 -2.43 17.99
C TRP A 57 -20.44 -2.46 17.22
N MET A 58 -20.15 -3.58 16.55
CA MET A 58 -18.90 -3.73 15.80
C MET A 58 -19.16 -4.42 14.49
N LYS A 59 -18.82 -3.75 13.39
CA LYS A 59 -18.91 -4.34 12.05
C LYS A 59 -17.80 -5.41 11.92
N ILE A 60 -18.21 -6.67 12.02
CA ILE A 60 -17.42 -7.89 12.20
C ILE A 60 -16.53 -8.18 10.97
N ARG A 61 -15.21 -8.24 11.21
CA ARG A 61 -14.10 -8.86 10.42
C ARG A 61 -12.94 -7.89 10.15
N GLY A 62 -12.09 -7.66 11.14
CA GLY A 62 -10.79 -6.99 10.97
C GLY A 62 -9.87 -7.27 12.15
N GLY A 63 -8.63 -7.67 11.87
CA GLY A 63 -7.58 -7.75 12.90
C GLY A 63 -7.27 -6.36 13.44
N ALA A 64 -6.79 -6.32 14.66
CA ALA A 64 -6.62 -5.07 15.33
C ALA A 64 -5.25 -4.49 15.16
N VAL A 65 -5.20 -3.39 14.42
CA VAL A 65 -4.00 -2.57 14.34
C VAL A 65 -4.10 -1.55 15.46
N THR A 66 -3.29 -1.71 16.50
CA THR A 66 -3.08 -0.62 17.45
C THR A 66 -2.24 0.43 16.73
N LEU A 67 -2.90 1.43 16.19
CA LEU A 67 -2.24 2.61 15.67
C LEU A 67 -1.89 3.45 16.89
N ASN A 68 -0.70 3.20 17.43
CA ASN A 68 -0.09 4.09 18.41
C ASN A 68 -0.03 5.46 17.76
N HIS A 69 -0.78 6.43 18.30
CA HIS A 69 -0.67 7.79 17.81
C HIS A 69 0.75 8.25 18.07
N PRO A 70 1.52 8.54 17.03
CA PRO A 70 2.83 9.12 17.22
C PRO A 70 2.65 10.39 18.05
N THR A 71 3.29 10.42 19.22
CA THR A 71 3.22 11.58 20.13
C THR A 71 4.17 12.68 19.67
N LYS A 72 5.12 12.32 18.80
CA LYS A 72 6.15 13.18 18.24
C LYS A 72 6.17 13.05 16.72
N TRP A 73 6.51 14.13 16.02
CA TRP A 73 6.54 14.16 14.55
C TRP A 73 7.52 13.14 13.96
N GLU A 74 8.61 12.86 14.67
CA GLU A 74 9.63 11.90 14.28
C GLU A 74 9.11 10.45 14.26
N GLU A 75 8.06 10.14 15.02
CA GLU A 75 7.38 8.84 14.99
C GLU A 75 6.42 8.73 13.78
N CYS A 76 6.01 9.88 13.21
CA CYS A 76 5.21 9.95 11.97
C CYS A 76 6.06 9.79 10.71
N SER A 77 7.38 10.03 10.79
CA SER A 77 8.24 10.13 9.62
C SER A 77 9.51 9.33 9.78
N VAL A 78 9.81 8.45 8.81
CA VAL A 78 11.11 7.79 8.76
C VAL A 78 12.03 8.59 7.84
N CYS A 79 13.03 9.23 8.43
CA CYS A 79 14.09 9.89 7.68
C CYS A 79 15.14 8.86 7.24
N PHE A 80 15.21 8.59 5.94
CA PHE A 80 16.30 7.77 5.38
C PHE A 80 17.39 8.68 4.83
N THR A 81 18.64 8.39 5.20
CA THR A 81 19.80 9.05 4.59
C THR A 81 20.12 8.35 3.27
N VAL A 82 19.78 8.99 2.17
CA VAL A 82 20.11 8.51 0.83
C VAL A 82 21.57 8.85 0.53
N HIS A 83 22.35 7.83 0.19
CA HIS A 83 23.71 8.00 -0.30
C HIS A 83 23.68 8.02 -1.83
N PRO A 84 23.76 9.21 -2.48
CA PRO A 84 23.66 9.29 -3.92
C PRO A 84 24.83 8.55 -4.58
N ASN A 85 24.51 7.70 -5.57
CA ASN A 85 25.52 7.06 -6.40
C ASN A 85 26.08 8.08 -7.40
N VAL A 86 27.38 8.37 -7.30
CA VAL A 86 28.05 9.38 -8.13
C VAL A 86 27.95 9.08 -9.62
N GLU A 87 27.88 7.81 -10.04
CA GLU A 87 27.73 7.45 -11.46
C GLU A 87 26.35 7.83 -12.01
N ILE A 88 25.29 7.66 -11.22
CA ILE A 88 23.94 8.10 -11.60
C ILE A 88 23.92 9.62 -11.74
N VAL A 89 24.59 10.32 -10.82
CA VAL A 89 24.68 11.78 -10.85
C VAL A 89 25.43 12.24 -12.09
N ARG A 90 26.60 11.66 -12.39
CA ARG A 90 27.36 11.95 -13.62
C ARG A 90 26.51 11.74 -14.86
N LEU A 91 25.76 10.63 -14.92
CA LEU A 91 24.85 10.34 -16.02
C LEU A 91 23.83 11.45 -16.19
N LEU A 92 23.14 11.85 -15.12
CA LEU A 92 22.15 12.94 -15.16
C LEU A 92 22.75 14.27 -15.62
N LEU A 93 23.97 14.60 -15.18
CA LEU A 93 24.68 15.81 -15.60
C LEU A 93 25.03 15.78 -17.09
N VAL A 94 25.46 14.64 -17.62
CA VAL A 94 25.71 14.44 -19.07
C VAL A 94 24.44 14.66 -19.89
N TYR A 95 23.26 14.28 -19.35
CA TYR A 95 21.97 14.54 -19.98
C TYR A 95 21.42 15.96 -19.76
N GLY A 96 22.24 16.87 -19.23
CA GLY A 96 21.91 18.29 -19.12
C GLY A 96 21.12 18.66 -17.87
N ALA A 97 21.17 17.83 -16.82
CA ALA A 97 20.68 18.24 -15.51
C ALA A 97 21.37 19.54 -15.07
N ARG A 98 20.57 20.50 -14.61
CA ARG A 98 21.06 21.80 -14.13
C ARG A 98 21.42 21.67 -12.66
N ILE A 99 22.55 22.27 -12.29
CA ILE A 99 22.97 22.41 -10.90
C ILE A 99 22.75 23.87 -10.51
N THR A 100 21.98 24.12 -9.47
CA THR A 100 21.85 25.44 -8.85
C THR A 100 22.67 25.50 -7.56
N ASP A 101 22.76 26.70 -6.99
CA ASP A 101 23.49 26.90 -5.73
C ASP A 101 22.87 26.10 -4.57
N PHE A 102 21.56 25.85 -4.60
CA PHE A 102 20.88 25.02 -3.61
C PHE A 102 21.39 23.57 -3.60
N GLU A 103 21.59 22.96 -4.77
CA GLU A 103 22.13 21.59 -4.84
C GLU A 103 23.61 21.55 -4.41
N LEU A 104 24.38 22.60 -4.67
CA LEU A 104 25.76 22.70 -4.21
C LEU A 104 25.86 22.83 -2.69
N ASP A 105 25.00 23.65 -2.08
CA ASP A 105 24.92 23.79 -0.62
C ASP A 105 24.50 22.48 0.06
N ALA A 106 23.55 21.76 -0.54
CA ALA A 106 23.17 20.43 -0.09
C ALA A 106 24.34 19.43 -0.23
N ALA A 107 25.07 19.47 -1.35
CA ALA A 107 26.19 18.58 -1.61
C ALA A 107 27.37 18.78 -0.65
N ARG A 108 27.58 19.99 -0.12
CA ARG A 108 28.61 20.26 0.92
C ARG A 108 28.36 19.50 2.23
N LYS A 109 27.11 19.10 2.49
CA LYS A 109 26.75 18.29 3.67
C LYS A 109 26.91 16.79 3.43
N ASN A 110 27.20 16.36 2.20
CA ASN A 110 27.39 14.94 1.88
C ASN A 110 28.77 14.47 2.34
N PRO A 111 28.89 13.31 3.02
CA PRO A 111 30.19 12.80 3.47
C PRO A 111 31.12 12.39 2.33
N ASN A 112 30.61 12.19 1.10
CA ASN A 112 31.42 11.83 -0.06
C ASN A 112 31.95 13.08 -0.78
N PRO A 113 33.27 13.38 -0.73
CA PRO A 113 33.84 14.56 -1.37
C PRO A 113 33.82 14.50 -2.91
N ASP A 114 33.79 13.30 -3.50
CA ASP A 114 33.76 13.14 -4.96
C ASP A 114 32.43 13.59 -5.56
N PHE A 115 31.35 13.51 -4.78
CA PHE A 115 30.03 14.00 -5.18
C PHE A 115 30.07 15.52 -5.40
N LEU A 116 30.56 16.28 -4.41
CA LEU A 116 30.70 17.73 -4.52
C LEU A 116 31.67 18.12 -5.65
N ARG A 117 32.81 17.43 -5.77
CA ARG A 117 33.79 17.67 -6.84
C ARG A 117 33.17 17.48 -8.23
N THR A 118 32.36 16.44 -8.40
CA THR A 118 31.66 16.15 -9.65
C THR A 118 30.70 17.29 -10.02
N LEU A 119 29.90 17.77 -9.07
CA LEU A 119 28.96 18.88 -9.30
C LEU A 119 29.68 20.19 -9.64
N GLN A 120 30.73 20.54 -8.89
CA GLN A 120 31.52 21.76 -9.14
C GLN A 120 32.22 21.72 -10.50
N SER A 121 32.76 20.55 -10.89
CA SER A 121 33.38 20.38 -12.20
C SER A 121 32.37 20.62 -13.33
N HIS A 122 31.15 20.11 -13.21
CA HIS A 122 30.09 20.34 -14.19
C HIS A 122 29.63 21.80 -14.23
N GLN A 123 29.56 22.49 -13.08
CA GLN A 123 29.20 23.91 -13.07
C GLN A 123 30.23 24.77 -13.81
N ARG A 124 31.53 24.46 -13.66
CA ARG A 124 32.63 25.16 -14.36
C ARG A 124 32.66 24.87 -15.85
N LYS A 125 32.35 23.63 -16.22
CA LYS A 125 32.34 23.16 -17.60
C LYS A 125 31.06 22.35 -17.84
N PRO A 126 29.92 23.02 -18.10
CA PRO A 126 28.68 22.32 -18.39
C PRO A 126 28.90 21.42 -19.59
N TYR A 127 28.53 20.14 -19.48
CA TYR A 127 28.53 19.26 -20.64
C TYR A 127 27.63 19.87 -21.71
N SER A 128 28.20 20.16 -22.87
CA SER A 128 27.41 20.50 -24.04
C SER A 128 26.52 19.32 -24.34
N ARG A 129 25.20 19.53 -24.26
CA ARG A 129 24.23 18.53 -24.67
C ARG A 129 24.61 18.07 -26.08
N PRO A 130 24.78 16.76 -26.33
CA PRO A 130 25.04 16.27 -27.68
C PRO A 130 23.98 16.84 -28.61
N ALA A 131 24.42 17.54 -29.67
CA ALA A 131 23.50 18.05 -30.66
C ALA A 131 22.70 16.87 -31.24
N PRO A 132 21.37 16.98 -31.38
CA PRO A 132 20.60 15.97 -32.09
C PRO A 132 21.20 15.79 -33.49
N LEU A 133 21.70 14.58 -33.79
CA LEU A 133 22.21 14.27 -35.12
C LEU A 133 21.03 14.32 -36.12
N PRO A 134 21.11 15.11 -37.20
CA PRO A 134 19.95 15.42 -38.03
C PRO A 134 19.41 14.25 -38.86
N ASP A 135 20.17 13.18 -39.08
CA ASP A 135 19.82 12.14 -40.06
C ASP A 135 19.76 10.70 -39.51
N LEU A 136 19.86 10.52 -38.19
CA LEU A 136 19.71 9.19 -37.59
C LEU A 136 18.27 8.96 -37.12
N PRO A 137 17.68 7.78 -37.38
CA PRO A 137 16.39 7.43 -36.80
C PRO A 137 16.48 7.59 -35.28
N PRO A 138 15.41 8.06 -34.60
CA PRO A 138 15.43 8.30 -33.16
C PRO A 138 15.87 7.03 -32.45
N VAL A 139 17.11 7.02 -31.94
CA VAL A 139 17.57 5.93 -31.08
C VAL A 139 16.78 6.06 -29.79
N PRO A 140 16.08 4.99 -29.35
CA PRO A 140 15.34 5.03 -28.10
C PRO A 140 16.30 5.45 -26.99
N SER A 141 15.97 6.52 -26.29
CA SER A 141 16.75 6.97 -25.16
C SER A 141 16.87 5.83 -24.13
N PRO A 142 17.95 5.76 -23.34
CA PRO A 142 18.06 4.75 -22.29
C PRO A 142 16.85 4.72 -21.34
N LEU A 143 16.20 5.88 -21.14
CA LEU A 143 14.98 6.00 -20.37
C LEU A 143 13.78 5.33 -21.06
N GLU A 144 13.61 5.52 -22.38
CA GLU A 144 12.58 4.81 -23.15
C GLU A 144 12.83 3.30 -23.15
N LEU A 145 14.09 2.87 -23.27
CA LEU A 145 14.47 1.46 -23.23
C LEU A 145 14.20 0.83 -21.85
N ALA A 146 14.51 1.56 -20.78
CA ALA A 146 14.17 1.15 -19.41
C ALA A 146 12.65 1.07 -19.19
N THR A 147 11.90 2.03 -19.76
CA THR A 147 10.44 2.07 -19.66
C THR A 147 9.81 0.91 -20.44
N ALA A 148 10.34 0.59 -21.62
CA ALA A 148 9.92 -0.56 -22.41
C ALA A 148 10.22 -1.88 -21.70
N ALA A 149 11.41 -2.02 -21.11
CA ALA A 149 11.80 -3.20 -20.32
C ALA A 149 10.91 -3.39 -19.10
N LEU A 150 10.62 -2.33 -18.34
CA LEU A 150 9.71 -2.38 -17.20
C LEU A 150 8.29 -2.78 -17.64
N THR A 151 7.81 -2.22 -18.76
CA THR A 151 6.51 -2.56 -19.34
C THR A 151 6.44 -4.04 -19.74
N ALA A 152 7.52 -4.59 -20.29
CA ALA A 152 7.61 -6.01 -20.62
C ALA A 152 7.54 -6.90 -19.36
N GLN A 153 8.23 -6.52 -18.28
CA GLN A 153 8.17 -7.24 -17.01
C GLN A 153 6.78 -7.20 -16.37
N ILE A 154 6.09 -6.06 -16.45
CA ILE A 154 4.71 -5.94 -15.95
C ILE A 154 3.79 -6.91 -16.70
N ARG A 155 3.88 -6.96 -18.03
CA ARG A 155 3.10 -7.91 -18.85
C ARG A 155 3.39 -9.37 -18.50
N GLU A 156 4.67 -9.74 -18.34
CA GLU A 156 5.04 -11.10 -17.93
C GLU A 156 4.44 -11.47 -16.56
N LEU A 157 4.44 -10.52 -15.61
CA LEU A 157 3.86 -10.74 -14.30
C LEU A 157 2.32 -10.91 -14.36
N GLU A 158 1.65 -10.10 -15.18
CA GLU A 158 0.21 -10.22 -15.45
C GLU A 158 -0.13 -11.59 -16.04
N ASP A 159 0.64 -12.07 -17.01
CA ASP A 159 0.46 -13.40 -17.62
C ASP A 159 0.64 -14.53 -16.59
N ARG A 160 1.66 -14.43 -15.73
CA ARG A 160 1.89 -15.39 -14.66
C ARG A 160 0.76 -15.41 -13.63
N LEU A 161 0.21 -14.25 -13.30
CA LEU A 161 -0.95 -14.15 -12.40
C LEU A 161 -2.21 -14.77 -13.02
N ALA A 162 -2.46 -14.54 -14.31
CA ALA A 162 -3.57 -15.15 -15.03
C ALA A 162 -3.45 -16.69 -15.04
N ALA A 163 -2.26 -17.22 -15.33
CA ALA A 163 -2.01 -18.67 -15.31
C ALA A 163 -2.21 -19.28 -13.90
N LEU A 164 -1.74 -18.60 -12.85
CA LEU A 164 -1.97 -19.03 -11.47
C LEU A 164 -3.45 -19.03 -11.11
N HIS A 165 -4.21 -18.02 -11.54
CA HIS A 165 -5.64 -17.95 -11.31
C HIS A 165 -6.37 -19.15 -11.93
N MET A 166 -6.07 -19.46 -13.19
CA MET A 166 -6.64 -20.62 -13.88
C MET A 166 -6.30 -21.95 -13.18
N ASN A 167 -5.06 -22.09 -12.68
CA ASN A 167 -4.65 -23.28 -11.92
C ASN A 167 -5.39 -23.42 -10.59
N VAL A 168 -5.59 -22.31 -9.87
CA VAL A 168 -6.37 -22.31 -8.62
C VAL A 168 -7.82 -22.71 -8.91
N GLN A 169 -8.44 -22.13 -9.93
CA GLN A 169 -9.82 -22.44 -10.32
C GLN A 169 -9.97 -23.91 -10.74
N ALA A 170 -9.02 -24.46 -11.51
CA ALA A 170 -9.02 -25.87 -11.90
C ALA A 170 -8.88 -26.81 -10.69
N LYS A 171 -8.02 -26.46 -9.73
CA LYS A 171 -7.89 -27.22 -8.48
C LYS A 171 -9.15 -27.15 -7.61
N GLU A 172 -9.78 -25.98 -7.54
CA GLU A 172 -11.04 -25.81 -6.82
C GLU A 172 -12.16 -26.64 -7.44
N ALA A 173 -12.29 -26.64 -8.76
CA ALA A 173 -13.26 -27.50 -9.47
C ALA A 173 -13.03 -28.99 -9.18
N ARG A 174 -11.77 -29.46 -9.22
CA ARG A 174 -11.43 -30.86 -8.86
C ARG A 174 -11.80 -31.19 -7.42
N ASN A 175 -11.52 -30.28 -6.48
CA ASN A 175 -11.88 -30.46 -5.07
C ASN A 175 -13.40 -30.51 -4.87
N GLN A 176 -14.16 -29.70 -5.61
CA GLN A 176 -15.62 -29.73 -5.60
C GLN A 176 -16.14 -31.08 -6.13
N SER A 177 -15.61 -31.57 -7.26
CA SER A 177 -15.99 -32.88 -7.80
C SER A 177 -15.67 -34.04 -6.84
N ALA A 178 -14.49 -34.01 -6.20
CA ALA A 178 -14.10 -35.00 -5.20
C ALA A 178 -14.99 -34.96 -3.95
N SER A 179 -15.40 -33.76 -3.52
CA SER A 179 -16.33 -33.60 -2.39
C SER A 179 -17.71 -34.16 -2.72
N SER A 180 -18.20 -33.95 -3.95
CA SER A 180 -19.47 -34.52 -4.41
C SER A 180 -19.41 -36.04 -4.52
N SER A 181 -18.31 -36.64 -4.97
CA SER A 181 -18.19 -38.11 -5.04
C SER A 181 -18.17 -38.76 -3.66
N VAL A 182 -17.54 -38.14 -2.65
CA VAL A 182 -17.54 -38.65 -1.27
C VAL A 182 -18.96 -38.69 -0.69
N LEU A 183 -19.81 -37.69 -1.01
CA LEU A 183 -21.21 -37.68 -0.57
C LEU A 183 -22.08 -38.71 -1.31
N ASN A 184 -21.68 -39.12 -2.52
CA ASN A 184 -22.44 -40.06 -3.34
C ASN A 184 -21.99 -41.52 -3.21
N CYS A 185 -20.87 -41.79 -2.53
CA CYS A 185 -20.56 -43.12 -2.02
C CYS A 185 -21.57 -43.46 -0.93
N GLN A 186 -22.73 -43.94 -1.37
CA GLN A 186 -23.76 -44.57 -0.56
C GLN A 186 -23.09 -45.47 0.49
N LEU A 187 -23.29 -45.12 1.76
CA LEU A 187 -23.08 -46.08 2.82
C LEU A 187 -23.85 -47.33 2.41
N PRO A 188 -23.19 -48.49 2.18
CA PRO A 188 -23.92 -49.74 2.14
C PRO A 188 -24.72 -49.77 3.44
N SER A 189 -26.00 -50.13 3.34
CA SER A 189 -26.95 -50.24 4.45
C SER A 189 -26.46 -51.27 5.48
N GLN A 190 -25.36 -50.99 6.15
CA GLN A 190 -24.93 -51.70 7.32
C GLN A 190 -25.83 -51.23 8.44
N VAL A 191 -26.40 -52.20 9.15
CA VAL A 191 -27.25 -51.99 10.31
C VAL A 191 -26.38 -51.35 11.40
N PHE A 192 -26.34 -50.01 11.41
CA PHE A 192 -25.67 -49.25 12.46
C PHE A 192 -26.41 -49.49 13.78
N THR A 193 -25.68 -49.93 14.80
CA THR A 193 -26.22 -49.98 16.17
C THR A 193 -26.54 -48.56 16.65
N ARG A 194 -27.50 -48.44 17.57
CA ARG A 194 -28.07 -47.14 17.99
C ARG A 194 -27.02 -46.14 18.48
N ASP A 195 -25.91 -46.63 19.04
CA ASP A 195 -24.80 -45.79 19.53
C ASP A 195 -23.91 -45.26 18.40
N GLN A 196 -23.64 -46.05 17.35
CA GLN A 196 -22.82 -45.61 16.22
C GLN A 196 -23.52 -44.53 15.36
N ARG A 197 -24.86 -44.45 15.41
CA ARG A 197 -25.65 -43.45 14.65
C ARG A 197 -25.43 -42.02 15.15
N TRP A 198 -25.17 -41.84 16.45
CA TRP A 198 -25.00 -40.52 17.05
C TRP A 198 -23.65 -39.88 16.69
N ASP A 199 -22.57 -40.65 16.71
CA ASP A 199 -21.24 -40.15 16.35
C ASP A 199 -21.15 -39.79 14.87
N TYR A 200 -21.79 -40.57 13.99
CA TYR A 200 -21.82 -40.27 12.55
C TYR A 200 -22.59 -38.98 12.23
N SER A 201 -23.72 -38.76 12.92
CA SER A 201 -24.51 -37.52 12.77
C SER A 201 -23.73 -36.29 13.25
N ARG A 202 -22.94 -36.43 14.32
CA ARG A 202 -22.08 -35.37 14.84
C ARG A 202 -20.95 -35.00 13.87
N GLN A 203 -20.35 -35.99 13.20
CA GLN A 203 -19.31 -35.78 12.20
C GLN A 203 -19.84 -35.14 10.90
N LEU A 204 -21.04 -35.52 10.45
CA LEU A 204 -21.70 -34.89 9.29
C LEU A 204 -22.11 -33.43 9.56
N SER A 205 -22.54 -33.13 10.79
CA SER A 205 -22.89 -31.77 11.22
C SER A 205 -21.67 -30.84 11.23
N THR A 206 -20.52 -31.31 11.73
CA THR A 206 -19.28 -30.50 11.70
C THR A 206 -18.77 -30.30 10.27
N PHE A 207 -18.91 -31.29 9.39
CA PHE A 207 -18.48 -31.17 7.99
C PHE A 207 -19.31 -30.15 7.19
N THR A 208 -20.64 -30.21 7.30
CA THR A 208 -21.55 -29.27 6.61
C THR A 208 -21.42 -27.84 7.12
N SER A 209 -21.22 -27.67 8.43
CA SER A 209 -20.96 -26.37 9.05
C SER A 209 -19.65 -25.75 8.54
N ASN A 210 -18.57 -26.55 8.45
CA ASN A 210 -17.28 -26.08 7.93
C ASN A 210 -17.37 -25.69 6.45
N HIS A 211 -18.07 -26.47 5.62
CA HIS A 211 -18.21 -26.14 4.20
C HIS A 211 -18.97 -24.81 3.98
N SER A 212 -20.07 -24.61 4.72
CA SER A 212 -20.84 -23.35 4.70
C SER A 212 -20.02 -22.15 5.17
N TYR A 213 -19.12 -22.34 6.14
CA TYR A 213 -18.22 -21.29 6.60
C TYR A 213 -17.22 -20.89 5.51
N HIS A 214 -16.58 -21.87 4.87
CA HIS A 214 -15.60 -21.60 3.80
C HIS A 214 -16.25 -20.90 2.60
N GLN A 215 -17.44 -21.34 2.17
CA GLN A 215 -18.14 -20.71 1.06
C GLN A 215 -18.52 -19.24 1.37
N ARG A 216 -19.03 -18.97 2.57
CA ARG A 216 -19.33 -17.60 3.02
C ARG A 216 -18.07 -16.74 3.16
N ARG A 217 -16.95 -17.33 3.56
CA ARG A 217 -15.67 -16.62 3.64
C ARG A 217 -15.16 -16.25 2.24
N SER A 218 -15.22 -17.15 1.27
CA SER A 218 -14.81 -16.90 -0.12
C SER A 218 -15.67 -15.82 -0.79
N ALA A 219 -17.00 -15.89 -0.64
CA ALA A 219 -17.91 -14.87 -1.19
C ALA A 219 -17.59 -13.47 -0.65
N ALA A 220 -17.37 -13.34 0.67
CA ALA A 220 -17.04 -12.07 1.29
C ALA A 220 -15.65 -11.53 0.87
N LEU A 221 -14.69 -12.39 0.53
CA LEU A 221 -13.39 -11.96 -0.01
C LEU A 221 -13.53 -11.45 -1.44
N ASN A 222 -14.34 -12.11 -2.26
CA ASN A 222 -14.60 -11.67 -3.64
C ASN A 222 -15.31 -10.31 -3.69
N GLU A 223 -16.31 -10.08 -2.82
CA GLU A 223 -16.95 -8.76 -2.68
C GLU A 223 -15.95 -7.67 -2.27
N ARG A 224 -15.10 -7.96 -1.28
CA ARG A 224 -14.05 -7.01 -0.86
C ARG A 224 -13.10 -6.67 -2.00
N ASN A 225 -12.69 -7.66 -2.78
CA ASN A 225 -11.76 -7.45 -3.88
C ASN A 225 -12.38 -6.62 -5.01
N GLY A 226 -13.64 -6.88 -5.37
CA GLY A 226 -14.37 -6.05 -6.33
C GLY A 226 -14.54 -4.60 -5.86
N SER A 227 -14.83 -4.38 -4.58
CA SER A 227 -14.91 -3.03 -4.01
C SER A 227 -13.58 -2.27 -4.08
N LEU A 228 -12.45 -2.95 -3.83
CA LEU A 228 -11.13 -2.37 -3.95
C LEU A 228 -10.79 -1.98 -5.39
N GLN A 229 -11.12 -2.83 -6.37
CA GLN A 229 -10.92 -2.52 -7.78
C GLN A 229 -11.69 -1.26 -8.22
N ILE A 230 -12.96 -1.13 -7.82
CA ILE A 230 -13.77 0.06 -8.12
C ILE A 230 -13.14 1.33 -7.54
N ARG A 231 -12.65 1.27 -6.28
CA ARG A 231 -11.97 2.41 -5.65
C ARG A 231 -10.68 2.80 -6.37
N ASN A 232 -9.88 1.81 -6.77
CA ASN A 232 -8.64 2.06 -7.50
C ASN A 232 -8.91 2.72 -8.85
N VAL A 233 -9.95 2.29 -9.58
CA VAL A 233 -10.37 2.93 -10.83
C VAL A 233 -10.84 4.37 -10.60
N ALA A 234 -11.57 4.63 -9.52
CA ALA A 234 -12.02 5.99 -9.17
C ALA A 234 -10.84 6.93 -8.83
N LEU A 235 -9.83 6.43 -8.12
CA LEU A 235 -8.61 7.19 -7.80
C LEU A 235 -7.77 7.50 -9.04
N MET A 236 -7.74 6.60 -10.03
CA MET A 236 -7.03 6.83 -11.30
C MET A 236 -7.79 7.77 -12.25
N ARG A 237 -9.08 8.05 -12.00
CA ARG A 237 -9.91 8.96 -12.80
C ARG A 237 -9.94 10.40 -12.29
N VAL A 238 -9.09 10.78 -11.33
CA VAL A 238 -8.97 12.20 -10.94
C VAL A 238 -8.55 13.00 -12.17
N PRO A 239 -9.42 13.87 -12.72
CA PRO A 239 -9.09 14.61 -13.93
C PRO A 239 -7.94 15.55 -13.62
N ALA A 240 -6.85 15.43 -14.37
CA ALA A 240 -5.63 16.24 -14.23
C ALA A 240 -5.81 17.72 -14.66
N GLY A 241 -7.02 18.28 -14.56
CA GLY A 241 -7.36 19.58 -15.13
C GLY A 241 -8.45 20.29 -14.36
N SER A 242 -8.10 20.92 -13.25
CA SER A 242 -8.81 22.09 -12.74
C SER A 242 -7.88 22.92 -11.88
N SER A 243 -6.91 23.55 -12.54
CA SER A 243 -6.20 24.72 -12.03
C SER A 243 -7.15 25.92 -12.08
N ALA A 244 -8.17 25.92 -11.21
CA ALA A 244 -8.93 27.12 -10.93
C ALA A 244 -8.07 28.02 -10.03
N SER A 245 -7.46 29.04 -10.65
CA SER A 245 -6.76 30.13 -9.99
C SER A 245 -7.71 30.83 -9.02
N LEU A 246 -7.58 30.54 -7.72
CA LEU A 246 -8.26 31.31 -6.67
C LEU A 246 -7.54 32.65 -6.49
N PRO A 247 -8.26 33.79 -6.47
CA PRO A 247 -7.65 35.10 -6.27
C PRO A 247 -7.06 35.23 -4.85
N CYS A 248 -5.80 35.66 -4.76
CA CYS A 248 -5.13 35.96 -3.50
C CYS A 248 -5.80 37.13 -2.78
N PRO A 249 -6.13 37.04 -1.49
CA PRO A 249 -6.59 38.18 -0.72
C PRO A 249 -5.41 39.13 -0.41
N THR A 250 -5.50 40.35 -0.92
CA THR A 250 -4.60 41.46 -0.57
C THR A 250 -4.89 41.91 0.86
N LEU A 251 -3.91 41.81 1.75
CA LEU A 251 -4.00 42.28 3.13
C LEU A 251 -3.48 43.72 3.20
N THR A 252 -4.37 44.70 3.36
CA THR A 252 -4.00 46.10 3.61
C THR A 252 -3.89 46.30 5.12
N ILE A 253 -2.71 46.71 5.60
CA ILE A 253 -2.48 47.12 6.99
C ILE A 253 -2.63 48.64 7.04
N VAL A 254 -3.51 49.14 7.91
CA VAL A 254 -3.66 50.56 8.28
C VAL A 254 -2.97 50.78 9.62
#